data_AF-A0A2U0H314-F1
#
_entry.id   AF-A0A2U0H314-F1
#
_cell.length_a   1.000
_cell.length_b   1.000
_cell.length_c   1.000
_cell.angle_alpha   90.00
_cell.angle_beta   90.00
_cell.angle_gamma   90.00
#
_symmetry.space_group_name_H-M   'P 1'
#
loop_
_entity.id
_entity.type
_entity.pdbx_description
1 polymer ?
#
loop_
_entity_poly.entity_id
_entity_poly.type
_entity_poly.pdbx_seq_one_letter_code
_entity_poly.pdbx_strand_id
1 'polypeptide(L)'
;MVVSNTRAPVVVCALPGFAERAGSTDGELDVRPVERADLDHVIAQLASYDGRRFVVAGAGAEAAVVAAVVERLLSGEAPVFGLVGVVLAEPEGDLGAEVFDLPTCVLAGAQPRTNRVDEVETGTGSPRERGVSEDVRAVSRTFPRARAGQLADFVAREIAPAPAVPEEWARLIASDRVDVEVRSILSRRSLPDDVEYAPRVMDAAQLTLLREIADLVVPQDGPAIDLAARVDAQLSRGEGDGWRNAALPPDPEAYRTGLTALADRWAGEETLRAAIEGELEAGGPFSAAQLAAWLEDVRVDLVRQWLAHPATAAKAGFDGFATGGTVLPLRGFGELGSGTRDAWEPAGVNA
;
A
#
# COMPACT_ATOMS: atom_id res chain seq x y z
N MET A 1 7.84 -7.12 19.66
CA MET A 1 8.77 -8.25 19.42
C MET A 1 9.62 -7.80 18.20
N VAL A 2 10.97 -7.80 18.19
CA VAL A 2 11.86 -7.44 17.03
C VAL A 2 12.30 -8.57 16.07
N VAL A 3 11.72 -8.65 14.88
CA VAL A 3 12.31 -9.23 13.66
C VAL A 3 12.58 -8.07 12.76
N SER A 4 13.85 -7.75 12.82
CA SER A 4 14.64 -7.33 11.69
C SER A 4 14.32 -8.21 10.47
N ASN A 5 13.45 -7.71 9.60
CA ASN A 5 14.01 -7.38 8.31
C ASN A 5 14.43 -5.91 8.40
N THR A 6 15.73 -5.67 8.57
CA THR A 6 16.40 -4.35 8.64
C THR A 6 16.08 -3.41 7.47
N ARG A 7 15.20 -3.80 6.54
CA ARG A 7 14.79 -3.03 5.37
C ARG A 7 13.42 -2.35 5.52
N ALA A 8 12.57 -2.75 6.47
CA ALA A 8 11.25 -2.12 6.62
C ALA A 8 10.69 -2.11 8.06
N PRO A 9 10.96 -1.07 8.87
CA PRO A 9 10.32 -0.95 10.18
C PRO A 9 8.83 -0.64 10.01
N VAL A 10 7.98 -1.56 10.46
CA VAL A 10 6.50 -1.43 10.45
C VAL A 10 5.98 -1.78 11.84
N VAL A 11 5.07 -0.95 12.36
CA VAL A 11 4.37 -1.17 13.64
C VAL A 11 3.01 -1.78 13.38
N VAL A 12 2.66 -2.88 14.06
CA VAL A 12 1.32 -3.45 13.99
C VAL A 12 0.49 -2.91 15.16
N CYS A 13 -0.59 -2.21 14.84
CA CYS A 13 -1.48 -1.55 15.79
C CYS A 13 -2.72 -2.41 15.96
N ALA A 14 -2.86 -3.05 17.12
CA ALA A 14 -3.85 -4.08 17.36
C ALA A 14 -4.94 -3.59 18.32
N LEU A 15 -6.21 -3.70 17.91
CA LEU A 15 -7.36 -3.42 18.80
C LEU A 15 -7.51 -4.49 19.92
N PRO A 16 -8.23 -4.19 21.03
CA PRO A 16 -8.28 -5.05 22.22
C PRO A 16 -8.99 -6.39 21.98
N GLY A 17 -8.21 -7.47 21.97
CA GLY A 17 -8.69 -8.82 21.66
C GLY A 17 -7.89 -9.47 20.53
N PHE A 18 -7.15 -8.68 19.76
CA PHE A 18 -6.12 -9.21 18.86
C PHE A 18 -4.83 -9.58 19.63
N ALA A 19 -4.52 -8.87 20.71
CA ALA A 19 -3.25 -9.05 21.44
C ALA A 19 -3.35 -10.02 22.64
N GLU A 20 -2.95 -11.29 22.48
CA GLU A 20 -2.39 -12.08 23.61
C GLU A 20 -1.16 -12.92 23.22
N ARG A 21 -0.08 -12.70 24.00
CA ARG A 21 1.19 -13.44 24.14
C ARG A 21 1.72 -14.18 22.92
N ALA A 22 2.42 -13.48 22.04
CA ALA A 22 3.47 -14.08 21.20
C ALA A 22 4.68 -14.45 22.08
N GLY A 23 5.07 -15.72 22.08
CA GLY A 23 6.27 -16.24 22.73
C GLY A 23 7.19 -16.77 21.65
N SER A 24 8.48 -16.50 21.81
CA SER A 24 9.55 -16.67 20.83
C SER A 24 9.46 -17.92 19.96
N THR A 25 9.42 -17.70 18.65
CA THR A 25 10.08 -18.50 17.63
C THR A 25 10.24 -17.59 16.41
N ASP A 26 11.49 -17.31 16.05
CA ASP A 26 12.03 -16.67 14.83
C ASP A 26 11.03 -15.91 13.95
N GLY A 27 11.00 -14.57 13.99
CA GLY A 27 10.01 -13.79 13.19
C GLY A 27 9.33 -12.60 13.85
N GLU A 28 9.85 -12.03 14.93
CA GLU A 28 9.28 -10.96 15.75
C GLU A 28 8.66 -9.66 15.03
N LEU A 29 7.42 -9.25 15.35
CA LEU A 29 6.82 -7.97 14.87
C LEU A 29 6.55 -7.01 16.05
N ASP A 30 6.69 -5.68 15.87
CA ASP A 30 6.35 -4.70 16.93
C ASP A 30 4.84 -4.50 16.97
N VAL A 31 4.16 -5.32 17.78
CA VAL A 31 2.71 -5.24 17.99
C VAL A 31 2.43 -4.37 19.21
N ARG A 32 1.62 -3.32 19.04
CA ARG A 32 1.20 -2.41 20.11
C ARG A 32 -0.32 -2.44 20.30
N PRO A 33 -0.81 -2.67 21.54
CA PRO A 33 -2.25 -2.67 21.81
C PRO A 33 -2.80 -1.24 21.77
N VAL A 34 -4.00 -1.08 21.22
CA VAL A 34 -4.75 0.18 21.16
C VAL A 34 -6.10 -0.04 21.83
N GLU A 35 -6.48 0.77 22.81
CA GLU A 35 -7.77 0.64 23.48
C GLU A 35 -8.94 1.04 22.58
N ARG A 36 -10.07 0.33 22.71
CA ARG A 36 -11.31 0.57 21.94
C ARG A 36 -12.16 1.69 22.53
N ALA A 37 -11.55 2.71 23.15
CA ALA A 37 -12.27 3.97 23.32
C ALA A 37 -12.56 4.55 21.92
N ASP A 38 -13.56 5.42 21.77
CA ASP A 38 -14.07 5.93 20.48
C ASP A 38 -12.98 6.25 19.42
N LEU A 39 -13.34 6.29 18.14
CA LEU A 39 -12.43 6.46 16.99
C LEU A 39 -11.28 7.49 17.21
N ASP A 40 -11.57 8.63 17.85
CA ASP A 40 -10.57 9.66 18.17
C ASP A 40 -9.41 9.16 19.05
N HIS A 41 -9.68 8.26 20.01
CA HIS A 41 -8.64 7.68 20.84
C HIS A 41 -7.68 6.81 20.03
N VAL A 42 -8.21 5.99 19.12
CA VAL A 42 -7.41 5.16 18.21
C VAL A 42 -6.51 6.06 17.36
N ILE A 43 -7.06 7.12 16.76
CA ILE A 43 -6.29 8.08 15.95
C ILE A 43 -5.20 8.77 16.79
N ALA A 44 -5.50 9.18 18.03
CA ALA A 44 -4.51 9.80 18.91
C ALA A 44 -3.36 8.84 19.26
N GLN A 45 -3.65 7.56 19.47
CA GLN A 45 -2.60 6.54 19.67
C GLN A 45 -1.77 6.33 18.40
N LEU A 46 -2.41 6.25 17.23
CA LEU A 46 -1.68 6.15 15.94
C LEU A 46 -0.76 7.36 15.70
N ALA A 47 -1.21 8.57 16.05
CA ALA A 47 -0.41 9.79 15.94
C ALA A 47 0.87 9.74 16.80
N SER A 48 0.85 9.01 17.92
CA SER A 48 2.03 8.84 18.79
C SER A 48 3.17 8.04 18.15
N TYR A 49 2.95 7.41 17.00
CA TYR A 49 3.98 6.65 16.29
C TYR A 49 4.95 7.51 15.47
N ASP A 50 4.70 8.82 15.40
CA ASP A 50 5.69 9.84 15.03
C ASP A 50 6.31 9.67 13.64
N GLY A 51 5.49 9.30 12.65
CA GLY A 51 5.88 9.16 11.24
C GLY A 51 6.33 7.75 10.82
N ARG A 52 6.27 6.77 11.73
CA ARG A 52 6.54 5.37 11.39
C ARG A 52 5.43 4.75 10.55
N ARG A 53 5.78 3.81 9.67
CA ARG A 53 4.82 2.99 8.93
C ARG A 53 4.09 2.04 9.89
N PHE A 54 2.80 1.84 9.67
CA PHE A 54 1.99 0.96 10.50
C PHE A 54 0.90 0.21 9.74
N VAL A 55 0.53 -0.94 10.31
CA VAL A 55 -0.61 -1.77 9.91
C VAL A 55 -1.67 -1.68 11.01
N VAL A 56 -2.94 -1.55 10.64
CA VAL A 56 -4.06 -1.60 11.60
C VAL A 56 -4.65 -3.00 11.61
N ALA A 57 -4.79 -3.59 12.79
CA ALA A 57 -5.28 -4.94 12.98
C ALA A 57 -6.47 -5.00 13.95
N GLY A 58 -7.45 -5.85 13.65
CA GLY A 58 -8.62 -6.09 14.49
C GLY A 58 -9.20 -7.49 14.31
N ALA A 59 -10.02 -7.93 15.26
CA ALA A 59 -10.67 -9.24 15.23
C ALA A 59 -12.19 -9.19 15.42
N GLY A 60 -12.93 -10.12 14.82
CA GLY A 60 -14.37 -10.25 15.02
C GLY A 60 -15.12 -8.94 14.74
N ALA A 61 -15.89 -8.47 15.72
CA ALA A 61 -16.63 -7.21 15.66
C ALA A 61 -15.77 -5.94 15.56
N GLU A 62 -14.45 -6.02 15.77
CA GLU A 62 -13.54 -4.87 15.65
C GLU A 62 -13.26 -4.49 14.20
N ALA A 63 -13.55 -5.36 13.23
CA ALA A 63 -13.32 -5.10 11.83
C ALA A 63 -14.04 -3.84 11.33
N ALA A 64 -15.22 -3.54 11.87
CA ALA A 64 -15.95 -2.29 11.58
C ALA A 64 -15.21 -1.04 12.11
N VAL A 65 -14.51 -1.14 13.26
CA VAL A 65 -13.70 -0.05 13.80
C VAL A 65 -12.47 0.16 12.94
N VAL A 66 -11.81 -0.93 12.52
CA VAL A 66 -10.67 -0.86 11.58
C VAL A 66 -11.08 -0.16 10.29
N ALA A 67 -12.26 -0.47 9.75
CA ALA A 67 -12.78 0.20 8.56
C ALA A 67 -12.94 1.71 8.74
N ALA A 68 -13.59 2.14 9.83
CA ALA A 68 -13.75 3.56 10.13
C ALA A 68 -12.41 4.29 10.37
N VAL A 69 -11.43 3.63 10.98
CA VAL A 69 -10.07 4.16 11.15
C VAL A 69 -9.40 4.36 9.80
N VAL A 70 -9.42 3.34 8.94
CA VAL A 70 -8.78 3.39 7.63
C VAL A 70 -9.41 4.47 6.74
N GLU A 71 -10.73 4.55 6.72
CA GLU A 71 -11.45 5.59 5.95
C GLU A 71 -10.99 6.99 6.37
N ARG A 72 -10.91 7.26 7.68
CA ARG A 72 -10.49 8.56 8.22
C ARG A 72 -9.00 8.86 8.00
N LEU A 73 -8.14 7.85 7.95
CA LEU A 73 -6.73 7.99 7.60
C LEU A 73 -6.57 8.31 6.10
N LEU A 74 -7.30 7.60 5.25
CA LEU A 74 -7.24 7.75 3.79
C LEU A 74 -8.04 8.95 3.25
N SER A 75 -8.93 9.54 4.05
CA SER A 75 -9.58 10.83 3.75
C SER A 75 -8.67 12.02 4.06
N GLY A 76 -7.55 11.80 4.76
CA GLY A 76 -6.64 12.84 5.20
C GLY A 76 -7.13 13.66 6.40
N GLU A 77 -8.35 13.41 6.91
CA GLU A 77 -8.90 14.15 8.05
C GLU A 77 -8.12 13.90 9.34
N ALA A 78 -7.65 12.67 9.54
CA ALA A 78 -6.75 12.36 10.64
C ALA A 78 -5.36 12.99 10.38
N PRO A 79 -4.76 13.65 11.38
CA PRO A 79 -3.39 14.17 11.30
C PRO A 79 -2.37 13.04 11.53
N VAL A 80 -2.51 11.96 10.76
CA VAL A 80 -1.71 10.74 10.86
C VAL A 80 -1.36 10.29 9.44
N PHE A 81 -0.13 9.86 9.25
CA PHE A 81 0.38 9.34 7.98
C PHE A 81 1.23 8.09 8.25
N GLY A 82 1.23 7.14 7.31
CA GLY A 82 2.03 5.92 7.41
C GLY A 82 1.24 4.61 7.44
N LEU A 83 -0.08 4.63 7.21
CA LEU A 83 -0.85 3.40 7.00
C LEU A 83 -0.34 2.68 5.76
N VAL A 84 -0.03 1.39 5.88
CA VAL A 84 0.47 0.56 4.77
C VAL A 84 -0.25 -0.77 4.59
N GLY A 85 -1.18 -1.11 5.49
CA GLY A 85 -1.86 -2.39 5.44
C GLY A 85 -2.93 -2.55 6.50
N VAL A 86 -3.82 -3.51 6.30
CA VAL A 86 -4.84 -3.93 7.26
C VAL A 86 -4.78 -5.44 7.49
N VAL A 87 -5.04 -5.86 8.73
CA VAL A 87 -5.13 -7.28 9.10
C VAL A 87 -6.43 -7.52 9.85
N LEU A 88 -7.25 -8.44 9.34
CA LEU A 88 -8.54 -8.79 9.95
C LEU A 88 -8.55 -10.26 10.34
N ALA A 89 -8.72 -10.54 11.63
CA ALA A 89 -8.87 -11.91 12.12
C ALA A 89 -10.36 -12.25 12.33
N GLU A 90 -10.85 -13.27 11.62
CA GLU A 90 -12.22 -13.76 11.79
C GLU A 90 -13.27 -12.63 11.80
N PRO A 91 -13.27 -11.72 10.81
CA PRO A 91 -14.13 -10.54 10.86
C PRO A 91 -15.61 -10.93 10.95
N GLU A 92 -16.35 -10.26 11.83
CA GLU A 92 -17.80 -10.39 11.95
C GLU A 92 -18.50 -9.30 11.12
N GLY A 93 -19.61 -9.68 10.49
CA GLY A 93 -20.40 -8.78 9.64
C GLY A 93 -19.98 -8.80 8.17
N ASP A 94 -20.80 -8.20 7.33
CA ASP A 94 -20.45 -7.94 5.94
C ASP A 94 -19.55 -6.71 5.90
N LEU A 95 -18.27 -6.92 5.59
CA LEU A 95 -17.33 -5.82 5.39
C LEU A 95 -17.44 -5.21 4.00
N GLY A 96 -18.17 -5.84 3.08
CA GLY A 96 -18.16 -5.55 1.64
C GLY A 96 -17.05 -6.31 0.90
N ALA A 97 -17.22 -6.54 -0.41
CA ALA A 97 -16.23 -7.24 -1.23
C ALA A 97 -14.96 -6.41 -1.53
N GLU A 98 -14.99 -5.10 -1.26
CA GLU A 98 -13.95 -4.11 -1.61
C GLU A 98 -13.60 -3.21 -0.42
N VAL A 99 -13.54 -3.76 0.81
CA VAL A 99 -13.46 -2.97 2.05
C VAL A 99 -12.33 -1.93 2.03
N PHE A 100 -11.22 -2.27 1.37
CA PHE A 100 -10.00 -1.50 1.39
C PHE A 100 -9.29 -1.58 0.03
N ASP A 101 -9.15 -0.44 -0.65
CA ASP A 101 -8.24 -0.28 -1.79
C ASP A 101 -6.79 -0.17 -1.29
N LEU A 102 -6.35 -1.17 -0.50
CA LEU A 102 -5.02 -1.28 0.09
C LEU A 102 -4.70 -2.73 0.51
N PRO A 103 -3.42 -3.10 0.73
CA PRO A 103 -3.03 -4.44 1.15
C PRO A 103 -3.78 -4.90 2.41
N THR A 104 -4.53 -6.00 2.28
CA THR A 104 -5.38 -6.53 3.35
C THR A 104 -5.15 -8.03 3.55
N CYS A 105 -4.84 -8.44 4.78
CA CYS A 105 -4.71 -9.83 5.16
C CYS A 105 -5.92 -10.29 5.99
N VAL A 106 -6.68 -11.27 5.48
CA VAL A 106 -7.80 -11.86 6.23
C VAL A 106 -7.40 -13.23 6.80
N LEU A 107 -7.37 -13.33 8.12
CA LEU A 107 -7.05 -14.56 8.85
C LEU A 107 -8.35 -15.32 9.16
N ALA A 108 -8.78 -16.18 8.24
CA ALA A 108 -10.00 -16.99 8.38
C ALA A 108 -9.94 -17.95 9.59
N GLY A 109 -11.05 -18.18 10.29
CA GLY A 109 -11.03 -18.98 11.53
C GLY A 109 -10.60 -20.43 11.34
N ALA A 110 -9.94 -21.01 12.34
CA ALA A 110 -9.63 -22.43 12.30
C ALA A 110 -10.95 -23.19 12.32
N GLN A 111 -11.24 -24.01 11.29
CA GLN A 111 -12.36 -24.94 11.39
C GLN A 111 -12.19 -25.71 12.69
N PRO A 112 -13.20 -25.75 13.58
CA PRO A 112 -13.11 -26.59 14.74
C PRO A 112 -12.85 -27.99 14.22
N ARG A 113 -11.71 -28.60 14.61
CA ARG A 113 -11.56 -30.03 14.48
C ARG A 113 -12.69 -30.61 15.29
N THR A 114 -13.77 -30.98 14.62
CA THR A 114 -14.76 -31.86 15.23
C THR A 114 -13.94 -33.11 15.53
N ASN A 115 -13.66 -33.33 16.82
CA ASN A 115 -13.23 -34.65 17.25
C ASN A 115 -14.36 -35.56 16.75
N ARG A 116 -14.11 -36.26 15.64
CA ARG A 116 -14.89 -37.41 15.26
C ARG A 116 -14.74 -38.34 16.45
N VAL A 117 -15.78 -38.39 17.27
CA VAL A 117 -15.88 -39.42 18.29
C VAL A 117 -16.08 -40.68 17.47
N ASP A 118 -15.01 -41.45 17.29
CA ASP A 118 -15.13 -42.80 16.75
C ASP A 118 -16.18 -43.51 17.61
N GLU A 119 -17.23 -43.99 16.96
CA GLU A 119 -18.28 -44.81 17.56
C GLU A 119 -17.63 -46.05 18.15
N VAL A 120 -17.38 -46.03 19.46
CA VAL A 120 -17.14 -47.25 20.23
C VAL A 120 -18.49 -47.76 20.70
N GLU A 121 -18.76 -48.98 20.27
CA GLU A 121 -19.96 -49.76 20.49
C GLU A 121 -20.49 -49.74 21.92
N THR A 122 -21.81 -49.75 21.99
CA THR A 122 -22.67 -49.79 23.18
C THR A 122 -22.33 -50.91 24.16
N GLY A 123 -21.92 -50.54 25.37
CA GLY A 123 -21.95 -51.37 26.58
C GLY A 123 -22.90 -50.76 27.63
N THR A 124 -23.88 -51.54 28.04
CA THR A 124 -25.01 -51.24 28.92
C THR A 124 -24.65 -50.80 30.35
N GLY A 125 -25.28 -49.74 30.88
CA GLY A 125 -25.26 -49.43 32.32
C GLY A 125 -25.88 -48.09 32.77
N SER A 126 -27.16 -48.16 33.16
CA SER A 126 -27.94 -47.32 34.12
C SER A 126 -27.92 -45.77 34.12
N PRO A 127 -29.08 -45.11 34.39
CA PRO A 127 -29.21 -43.65 34.39
C PRO A 127 -28.86 -43.05 35.75
N ARG A 128 -27.93 -42.09 35.77
CA ARG A 128 -27.80 -41.12 36.87
C ARG A 128 -27.78 -39.70 36.32
N GLU A 129 -28.79 -38.96 36.73
CA GLU A 129 -28.95 -37.51 36.83
C GLU A 129 -27.82 -36.67 36.23
N ARG A 130 -28.07 -36.12 35.02
CA ARG A 130 -27.28 -35.04 34.47
C ARG A 130 -27.69 -33.74 35.15
N GLY A 131 -26.86 -33.29 36.09
CA GLY A 131 -26.77 -31.88 36.43
C GLY A 131 -26.40 -31.09 35.18
N VAL A 132 -27.14 -30.01 34.92
CA VAL A 132 -26.81 -29.02 33.91
C VAL A 132 -25.55 -28.30 34.39
N SER A 133 -24.40 -28.71 33.87
CA SER A 133 -23.21 -27.84 33.84
C SER A 133 -23.39 -26.93 32.63
N GLU A 134 -23.77 -25.67 32.88
CA GLU A 134 -23.51 -24.60 31.94
C GLU A 134 -21.99 -24.48 31.80
N ASP A 135 -21.43 -25.23 30.85
CA ASP A 135 -20.08 -24.99 30.37
C ASP A 135 -20.12 -23.65 29.63
N VAL A 136 -19.85 -22.58 30.39
CA VAL A 136 -19.34 -21.32 29.86
C VAL A 136 -18.06 -21.68 29.11
N ARG A 137 -18.21 -22.04 27.83
CA ARG A 137 -17.08 -22.18 26.91
C ARG A 137 -16.46 -20.81 26.81
N ALA A 138 -15.37 -20.62 27.55
CA ALA A 138 -14.45 -19.53 27.35
C ALA A 138 -14.03 -19.59 25.87
N VAL A 139 -14.67 -18.75 25.04
CA VAL A 139 -14.22 -18.48 23.69
C VAL A 139 -12.86 -17.83 23.88
N SER A 140 -11.78 -18.57 23.58
CA SER A 140 -10.42 -18.04 23.64
C SER A 140 -10.29 -17.05 22.49
N ARG A 141 -10.62 -15.78 22.76
CA ARG A 141 -10.54 -14.63 21.84
C ARG A 141 -9.10 -14.11 21.77
N THR A 142 -8.23 -14.96 21.25
CA THR A 142 -6.78 -14.71 21.25
C THR A 142 -6.18 -15.19 19.96
N PHE A 143 -5.42 -14.31 19.30
CA PHE A 143 -4.60 -14.64 18.15
C PHE A 143 -3.78 -15.91 18.43
N PRO A 144 -4.00 -17.02 17.69
CA PRO A 144 -3.20 -18.21 17.90
C PRO A 144 -1.76 -17.90 17.47
N ARG A 145 -0.75 -18.12 18.35
CA ARG A 145 0.68 -18.05 17.99
C ARG A 145 1.01 -18.74 16.65
N ALA A 146 0.24 -19.76 16.29
CA ALA A 146 0.29 -20.47 15.01
C ALA A 146 0.11 -19.57 13.76
N ARG A 147 -0.36 -18.32 13.89
CA ARG A 147 -0.61 -17.39 12.77
C ARG A 147 0.34 -16.19 12.70
N ALA A 148 1.29 -16.06 13.64
CA ALA A 148 2.29 -15.00 13.58
C ALA A 148 3.11 -15.06 12.27
N GLY A 149 3.33 -16.27 11.75
CA GLY A 149 3.95 -16.49 10.44
C GLY A 149 3.15 -15.84 9.30
N GLN A 150 1.83 -15.99 9.27
CA GLN A 150 0.99 -15.40 8.21
C GLN A 150 1.06 -13.86 8.20
N LEU A 151 1.13 -13.25 9.38
CA LEU A 151 1.31 -11.80 9.50
C LEU A 151 2.71 -11.36 9.06
N ALA A 152 3.76 -12.11 9.46
CA ALA A 152 5.13 -11.84 9.04
C ALA A 152 5.29 -12.01 7.53
N ASP A 153 4.68 -13.05 6.94
CA ASP A 153 4.66 -13.31 5.50
C ASP A 153 3.94 -12.18 4.75
N PHE A 154 2.79 -11.71 5.26
CA PHE A 154 2.08 -10.57 4.71
C PHE A 154 2.95 -9.31 4.72
N VAL A 155 3.60 -8.98 5.85
CA VAL A 155 4.49 -7.81 5.93
C VAL A 155 5.68 -7.97 4.98
N ALA A 156 6.29 -9.16 4.93
CA ALA A 156 7.46 -9.41 4.08
C ALA A 156 7.14 -9.38 2.59
N ARG A 157 5.97 -9.86 2.18
CA ARG A 157 5.55 -9.94 0.77
C ARG A 157 4.89 -8.66 0.29
N GLU A 158 3.92 -8.13 1.03
CA GLU A 158 3.07 -7.04 0.55
C GLU A 158 3.59 -5.65 0.95
N ILE A 159 4.30 -5.52 2.09
CA ILE A 159 4.64 -4.20 2.64
C ILE A 159 6.14 -3.88 2.49
N ALA A 160 7.01 -4.84 2.79
CA ALA A 160 8.45 -4.63 2.78
C ALA A 160 9.03 -4.24 1.40
N PRO A 161 8.49 -4.71 0.26
CA PRO A 161 8.95 -4.30 -1.06
C PRO A 161 8.55 -2.86 -1.45
N ALA A 162 7.67 -2.20 -0.69
CA ALA A 162 7.24 -0.84 -0.99
C ALA A 162 8.24 0.22 -0.50
N PRO A 163 8.44 1.32 -1.26
CA PRO A 163 9.27 2.44 -0.84
C PRO A 163 8.81 3.03 0.49
N ALA A 164 9.75 3.26 1.39
CA ALA A 164 9.47 3.88 2.68
C ALA A 164 9.55 5.41 2.58
N VAL A 165 8.54 6.11 3.08
CA VAL A 165 8.62 7.55 3.32
C VAL A 165 9.46 7.77 4.60
N PRO A 166 10.51 8.60 4.58
CA PRO A 166 11.28 8.87 5.80
C PRO A 166 10.40 9.49 6.89
N GLU A 167 10.68 9.17 8.17
CA GLU A 167 9.80 9.54 9.28
C GLU A 167 9.56 11.05 9.42
N GLU A 168 10.57 11.87 9.15
CA GLU A 168 10.42 13.34 9.16
C GLU A 168 9.49 13.86 8.06
N TRP A 169 9.51 13.24 6.89
CA TRP A 169 8.61 13.54 5.78
C TRP A 169 7.19 13.07 6.10
N ALA A 170 7.05 11.88 6.70
CA ALA A 170 5.77 11.39 7.20
C ALA A 170 5.17 12.34 8.26
N ARG A 171 5.99 12.86 9.18
CA ARG A 171 5.57 13.89 10.16
C ARG A 171 5.15 15.19 9.48
N LEU A 172 5.88 15.64 8.47
CA LEU A 172 5.49 16.82 7.70
C LEU A 172 4.11 16.62 7.04
N ILE A 173 3.88 15.47 6.40
CA ILE A 173 2.59 15.14 5.75
C ILE A 173 1.45 15.07 6.77
N ALA A 174 1.71 14.50 7.96
CA ALA A 174 0.73 14.44 9.05
C ALA A 174 0.44 15.81 9.70
N SER A 175 1.30 16.80 9.49
CA SER A 175 1.21 18.11 10.15
C SER A 175 0.09 19.00 9.61
N ASP A 176 -0.20 20.07 10.34
CA ASP A 176 -1.13 21.14 9.97
C ASP A 176 -0.63 22.05 8.84
N ARG A 177 0.56 21.78 8.26
CA ARG A 177 1.06 22.44 7.04
C ARG A 177 0.56 21.82 5.75
N VAL A 178 0.04 20.60 5.80
CA VAL A 178 -0.49 19.90 4.64
C VAL A 178 -2.01 19.96 4.71
N ASP A 179 -2.62 20.36 3.61
CA ASP A 179 -4.08 20.39 3.45
C ASP A 179 -4.66 18.96 3.54
N VAL A 180 -5.92 18.84 3.98
CA VAL A 180 -6.59 17.54 4.14
C VAL A 180 -6.63 16.76 2.83
N GLU A 181 -6.94 17.41 1.70
CA GLU A 181 -7.01 16.76 0.39
C GLU A 181 -5.62 16.32 -0.09
N VAL A 182 -4.61 17.17 0.13
CA VAL A 182 -3.22 16.81 -0.20
C VAL A 182 -2.76 15.62 0.65
N ARG A 183 -3.05 15.61 1.95
CA ARG A 183 -2.72 14.47 2.84
C ARG A 183 -3.41 13.19 2.38
N SER A 184 -4.70 13.27 2.03
CA SER A 184 -5.47 12.15 1.46
C SER A 184 -4.79 11.54 0.24
N ILE A 185 -4.42 12.39 -0.73
CA ILE A 185 -3.75 11.97 -1.97
C ILE A 185 -2.40 11.32 -1.66
N LEU A 186 -1.58 11.93 -0.81
CA LEU A 186 -0.26 11.39 -0.45
C LEU A 186 -0.39 10.07 0.32
N SER A 187 -1.37 9.94 1.22
CA SER A 187 -1.64 8.70 1.96
C SER A 187 -1.93 7.54 1.00
N ARG A 188 -2.81 7.76 0.02
CA ARG A 188 -3.15 6.74 -0.99
C ARG A 188 -1.96 6.38 -1.88
N ARG A 189 -1.19 7.38 -2.32
CA ARG A 189 0.00 7.15 -3.16
C ARG A 189 1.12 6.41 -2.44
N SER A 190 1.16 6.48 -1.11
CA SER A 190 2.13 5.78 -0.26
C SER A 190 1.78 4.34 0.08
N LEU A 191 0.58 3.88 -0.30
CA LEU A 191 0.20 2.49 -0.12
C LEU A 191 1.10 1.59 -0.99
N PRO A 192 1.46 0.39 -0.48
CA PRO A 192 2.14 -0.61 -1.29
C PRO A 192 1.33 -1.00 -2.53
N ASP A 193 2.04 -1.27 -3.62
CA ASP A 193 1.46 -1.80 -4.84
C ASP A 193 1.02 -3.26 -4.64
N ASP A 194 -0.02 -3.68 -5.38
CA ASP A 194 -0.50 -5.07 -5.36
C ASP A 194 0.52 -5.98 -6.07
N VAL A 195 1.13 -6.89 -5.31
CA VAL A 195 2.13 -7.85 -5.81
C VAL A 195 1.53 -8.78 -6.87
N GLU A 196 0.23 -9.03 -6.81
CA GLU A 196 -0.51 -9.89 -7.74
C GLU A 196 -1.36 -9.08 -8.72
N TYR A 197 -1.01 -7.80 -8.95
CA TYR A 197 -1.76 -6.92 -9.84
C TYR A 197 -2.04 -7.57 -11.20
N ALA A 198 -3.33 -7.75 -11.50
CA ALA A 198 -3.80 -8.20 -12.79
C ALA A 198 -4.10 -6.99 -13.69
N PRO A 199 -3.52 -6.90 -14.90
CA PRO A 199 -3.75 -5.75 -15.76
C PRO A 199 -5.21 -5.69 -16.22
N ARG A 200 -5.71 -4.44 -16.31
CA ARG A 200 -7.10 -4.13 -16.67
C ARG A 200 -7.21 -3.57 -18.09
N VAL A 201 -6.17 -2.91 -18.58
CA VAL A 201 -6.12 -2.38 -19.95
C VAL A 201 -5.23 -3.23 -20.84
N MET A 202 -4.06 -3.62 -20.32
CA MET A 202 -3.06 -4.42 -21.01
C MET A 202 -3.30 -5.93 -20.81
N ASP A 203 -2.63 -6.76 -21.59
CA ASP A 203 -2.42 -8.16 -21.22
C ASP A 203 -1.17 -8.35 -20.34
N ALA A 204 -0.97 -9.57 -19.81
CA ALA A 204 0.14 -9.86 -18.91
C ALA A 204 1.53 -9.72 -19.56
N ALA A 205 1.66 -10.01 -20.85
CA ALA A 205 2.92 -9.87 -21.58
C ALA A 205 3.25 -8.40 -21.82
N GLN A 206 2.24 -7.60 -22.19
CA GLN A 206 2.32 -6.15 -22.34
C GLN A 206 2.68 -5.47 -21.02
N LEU A 207 2.05 -5.84 -19.90
CA LEU A 207 2.42 -5.31 -18.58
C LEU A 207 3.88 -5.64 -18.22
N THR A 208 4.33 -6.87 -18.51
CA THR A 208 5.72 -7.29 -18.28
C THR A 208 6.69 -6.44 -19.09
N LEU A 209 6.41 -6.24 -20.38
CA LEU A 209 7.22 -5.37 -21.24
C LEU A 209 7.24 -3.92 -20.75
N LEU A 210 6.12 -3.39 -20.26
CA LEU A 210 6.07 -2.04 -19.70
C LEU A 210 6.89 -1.93 -18.40
N ARG A 211 6.93 -2.97 -17.56
CA ARG A 211 7.82 -3.01 -16.38
C ARG A 211 9.30 -2.96 -16.79
N GLU A 212 9.69 -3.71 -17.83
CA GLU A 212 11.06 -3.65 -18.36
C GLU A 212 11.41 -2.26 -18.94
N ILE A 213 10.47 -1.62 -19.64
CA ILE A 213 10.63 -0.23 -20.09
C ILE A 213 10.75 0.71 -18.88
N ALA A 214 9.92 0.54 -17.84
CA ALA A 214 9.94 1.37 -16.65
C ALA A 214 11.28 1.30 -15.91
N ASP A 215 11.86 0.12 -15.77
CA ASP A 215 13.17 -0.08 -15.14
C ASP A 215 14.30 0.65 -15.88
N LEU A 216 14.19 0.81 -17.21
CA LEU A 216 15.14 1.55 -18.03
C LEU A 216 14.89 3.07 -18.01
N VAL A 217 13.63 3.50 -18.01
CA VAL A 217 13.24 4.93 -18.07
C VAL A 217 13.42 5.60 -16.72
N VAL A 218 13.02 4.94 -15.65
CA VAL A 218 13.11 5.45 -14.27
C VAL A 218 13.79 4.39 -13.39
N PRO A 219 15.13 4.26 -13.44
CA PRO A 219 15.85 3.35 -12.57
C PRO A 219 15.62 3.69 -11.10
N GLN A 220 15.21 2.70 -10.31
CA GLN A 220 14.91 2.86 -8.88
C GLN A 220 15.94 2.08 -8.03
N ASP A 221 16.46 2.74 -6.99
CA ASP A 221 17.33 2.11 -6.00
C ASP A 221 16.51 1.56 -4.84
N GLY A 222 16.66 0.27 -4.53
CA GLY A 222 15.99 -0.35 -3.37
C GLY A 222 14.53 -0.75 -3.64
N PRO A 223 13.66 -0.75 -2.62
CA PRO A 223 12.23 -1.01 -2.78
C PRO A 223 11.62 -0.08 -3.84
N ALA A 224 10.97 -0.66 -4.85
CA ALA A 224 10.56 0.04 -6.06
C ALA A 224 9.03 0.21 -6.13
N ILE A 225 8.61 1.29 -6.80
CA ILE A 225 7.21 1.51 -7.20
C ILE A 225 6.96 0.70 -8.48
N ASP A 226 5.87 -0.05 -8.54
CA ASP A 226 5.42 -0.68 -9.79
C ASP A 226 4.75 0.36 -10.70
N LEU A 227 5.59 1.14 -11.38
CA LEU A 227 5.15 2.23 -12.25
C LEU A 227 4.23 1.73 -13.37
N ALA A 228 4.50 0.56 -13.92
CA ALA A 228 3.71 -0.03 -15.00
C ALA A 228 2.30 -0.41 -14.54
N ALA A 229 2.18 -1.06 -13.37
CA ALA A 229 0.88 -1.39 -12.79
C ALA A 229 0.07 -0.12 -12.47
N ARG A 230 0.72 0.91 -11.93
CA ARG A 230 0.06 2.20 -11.65
C ARG A 230 -0.43 2.89 -12.92
N VAL A 231 0.34 2.84 -14.00
CA VAL A 231 -0.08 3.36 -15.32
C VAL A 231 -1.27 2.58 -15.88
N ASP A 232 -1.22 1.24 -15.90
CA ASP A 232 -2.37 0.43 -16.34
C ASP A 232 -3.63 0.71 -15.50
N ALA A 233 -3.47 0.86 -14.18
CA ALA A 233 -4.55 1.22 -13.28
C ALA A 233 -5.12 2.63 -13.58
N GLN A 234 -4.26 3.62 -13.85
CA GLN A 234 -4.66 4.97 -14.26
C GLN A 234 -5.46 4.93 -15.56
N LEU A 235 -4.95 4.23 -16.59
CA LEU A 235 -5.62 4.08 -17.88
C LEU A 235 -7.00 3.43 -17.73
N SER A 236 -7.12 2.42 -16.85
CA SER A 236 -8.40 1.74 -16.60
C SER A 236 -9.47 2.65 -15.99
N ARG A 237 -9.06 3.69 -15.26
CA ARG A 237 -9.95 4.71 -14.69
C ARG A 237 -10.26 5.84 -15.67
N GLY A 238 -9.65 5.84 -16.86
CA GLY A 238 -9.76 6.94 -17.82
C GLY A 238 -9.10 8.23 -17.34
N GLU A 239 -8.15 8.11 -16.41
CA GLU A 239 -7.38 9.24 -15.90
C GLU A 239 -6.23 9.54 -16.87
N GLY A 240 -6.00 10.83 -17.13
CA GLY A 240 -4.92 11.31 -17.98
C GLY A 240 -4.60 12.76 -17.64
N ASP A 241 -3.67 13.35 -18.37
CA ASP A 241 -3.26 14.73 -18.14
C ASP A 241 -4.05 15.78 -18.93
N GLY A 242 -5.06 15.32 -19.67
CA GLY A 242 -5.90 16.14 -20.52
C GLY A 242 -5.27 16.45 -21.87
N TRP A 243 -4.09 15.90 -22.17
CA TRP A 243 -3.42 16.00 -23.46
C TRP A 243 -3.34 14.63 -24.13
N ARG A 244 -3.34 14.63 -25.47
CA ARG A 244 -3.13 13.43 -26.28
C ARG A 244 -2.52 13.86 -27.61
N ASN A 245 -1.48 13.17 -28.04
CA ASN A 245 -0.92 13.39 -29.36
C ASN A 245 -1.98 13.09 -30.46
N ALA A 246 -2.17 14.04 -31.39
CA ALA A 246 -3.18 13.92 -32.44
C ALA A 246 -2.94 12.74 -33.41
N ALA A 247 -1.70 12.25 -33.52
CA ALA A 247 -1.32 11.13 -34.38
C ALA A 247 -1.50 9.74 -33.74
N LEU A 248 -1.86 9.69 -32.46
CA LEU A 248 -2.07 8.45 -31.71
C LEU A 248 -3.56 8.17 -31.47
N PRO A 249 -3.98 6.91 -31.32
CA PRO A 249 -5.33 6.58 -30.84
C PRO A 249 -5.50 6.98 -29.36
N PRO A 250 -6.70 6.81 -28.75
CA PRO A 250 -6.88 7.01 -27.31
C PRO A 250 -5.92 6.16 -26.46
N ASP A 251 -5.53 6.65 -25.29
CA ASP A 251 -4.40 6.11 -24.52
C ASP A 251 -4.47 4.60 -24.25
N PRO A 252 -5.62 4.00 -23.85
CA PRO A 252 -5.71 2.55 -23.67
C PRO A 252 -5.45 1.72 -24.94
N GLU A 253 -5.79 2.26 -26.11
CA GLU A 253 -5.49 1.66 -27.40
C GLU A 253 -4.04 1.94 -27.82
N ALA A 254 -3.52 3.14 -27.53
CA ALA A 254 -2.15 3.52 -27.83
C ALA A 254 -1.14 2.64 -27.08
N TYR A 255 -1.36 2.39 -25.78
CA TYR A 255 -0.51 1.51 -24.97
C TYR A 255 -0.47 0.07 -25.51
N ARG A 256 -1.63 -0.53 -25.79
CA ARG A 256 -1.68 -1.89 -26.36
C ARG A 256 -0.98 -1.96 -27.71
N THR A 257 -1.26 -0.99 -28.58
CA THR A 257 -0.69 -0.93 -29.94
C THR A 257 0.82 -0.73 -29.92
N GLY A 258 1.32 0.20 -29.09
CA GLY A 258 2.75 0.50 -28.96
C GLY A 258 3.54 -0.66 -28.34
N LEU A 259 3.05 -1.27 -27.26
CA LEU A 259 3.69 -2.45 -26.64
C LEU A 259 3.72 -3.64 -27.61
N THR A 260 2.64 -3.85 -28.38
CA THR A 260 2.61 -4.90 -29.41
C THR A 260 3.61 -4.62 -30.53
N ALA A 261 3.77 -3.37 -30.95
CA ALA A 261 4.74 -2.98 -31.96
C ALA A 261 6.20 -3.20 -31.52
N LEU A 262 6.49 -3.09 -30.22
CA LEU A 262 7.83 -3.32 -29.66
C LEU A 262 8.14 -4.79 -29.37
N ALA A 263 7.14 -5.59 -28.98
CA ALA A 263 7.35 -6.92 -28.40
C ALA A 263 8.29 -7.83 -29.21
N ASP A 264 8.09 -7.93 -30.53
CA ASP A 264 8.87 -8.81 -31.41
C ASP A 264 10.33 -8.37 -31.64
N ARG A 265 10.69 -7.15 -31.23
CA ARG A 265 12.01 -6.53 -31.43
C ARG A 265 12.66 -6.12 -30.13
N TRP A 266 11.99 -6.37 -29.00
CA TRP A 266 12.48 -5.96 -27.70
C TRP A 266 13.76 -6.70 -27.34
N ALA A 267 14.84 -5.94 -27.19
CA ALA A 267 16.15 -6.42 -26.76
C ALA A 267 16.73 -5.52 -25.65
N GLY A 268 15.86 -4.81 -24.93
CA GLY A 268 16.21 -3.87 -23.87
C GLY A 268 16.60 -2.47 -24.37
N GLU A 269 17.62 -1.89 -23.75
CA GLU A 269 17.96 -0.47 -23.85
C GLU A 269 18.24 0.01 -25.29
N GLU A 270 18.89 -0.80 -26.12
CA GLU A 270 19.20 -0.43 -27.51
C GLU A 270 17.92 -0.27 -28.35
N THR A 271 16.98 -1.22 -28.22
CA THR A 271 15.68 -1.13 -28.89
C THR A 271 14.90 0.09 -28.41
N LEU A 272 14.91 0.35 -27.10
CA LEU A 272 14.24 1.51 -26.51
C LEU A 272 14.80 2.82 -27.06
N ARG A 273 16.13 2.96 -27.12
CA ARG A 273 16.80 4.16 -27.65
C ARG A 273 16.46 4.38 -29.12
N ALA A 274 16.61 3.36 -29.96
CA ALA A 274 16.27 3.44 -31.37
C ALA A 274 14.79 3.81 -31.61
N ALA A 275 13.88 3.30 -30.77
CA ALA A 275 12.46 3.64 -30.86
C ALA A 275 12.17 5.09 -30.44
N ILE A 276 12.85 5.60 -29.40
CA ILE A 276 12.74 7.00 -28.95
C ILE A 276 13.29 7.96 -30.03
N GLU A 277 14.39 7.59 -30.67
CA GLU A 277 15.02 8.39 -31.73
C GLU A 277 14.27 8.30 -33.08
N GLY A 278 13.25 7.43 -33.17
CA GLY A 278 12.47 7.20 -34.39
C GLY A 278 13.23 6.42 -35.46
N GLU A 279 14.29 5.73 -35.08
CA GLU A 279 15.18 4.95 -35.95
C GLU A 279 14.79 3.46 -36.02
N LEU A 280 13.94 2.99 -35.10
CA LEU A 280 13.43 1.63 -35.14
C LEU A 280 12.48 1.46 -36.33
N GLU A 281 12.89 0.64 -37.30
CA GLU A 281 12.05 0.33 -38.46
C GLU A 281 10.68 -0.22 -38.04
N ALA A 282 9.61 0.40 -38.53
CA ALA A 282 8.25 0.03 -38.20
C ALA A 282 7.89 -1.33 -38.85
N GLY A 283 7.90 -2.40 -38.03
CA GLY A 283 7.40 -3.73 -38.41
C GLY A 283 5.96 -4.01 -37.95
N GLY A 284 5.27 -3.01 -37.40
CA GLY A 284 4.00 -3.18 -36.67
C GLY A 284 2.96 -2.09 -36.97
N PRO A 285 1.92 -1.97 -36.12
CA PRO A 285 0.76 -1.09 -36.36
C PRO A 285 1.06 0.41 -36.25
N PHE A 286 2.19 0.80 -35.63
CA PHE A 286 2.67 2.18 -35.58
C PHE A 286 3.83 2.39 -36.55
N SER A 287 3.80 3.53 -37.24
CA SER A 287 5.00 4.07 -37.90
C SER A 287 6.07 4.43 -36.86
N ALA A 288 7.32 4.56 -37.28
CA ALA A 288 8.42 4.93 -36.37
C ALA A 288 8.14 6.26 -35.63
N ALA A 289 7.56 7.24 -36.33
CA ALA A 289 7.18 8.52 -35.73
C ALA A 289 6.04 8.38 -34.69
N GLN A 290 5.06 7.52 -34.93
CA GLN A 290 4.00 7.23 -33.95
C GLN A 290 4.55 6.46 -32.76
N LEU A 291 5.47 5.52 -32.98
CA LEU A 291 6.10 4.77 -31.89
C LEU A 291 6.93 5.69 -30.99
N ALA A 292 7.69 6.61 -31.58
CA ALA A 292 8.45 7.62 -30.84
C ALA A 292 7.53 8.56 -30.05
N ALA A 293 6.45 9.05 -30.67
CA ALA A 293 5.45 9.90 -30.01
C ALA A 293 4.75 9.17 -28.85
N TRP A 294 4.40 7.90 -29.03
CA TRP A 294 3.82 7.08 -27.97
C TRP A 294 4.81 6.83 -26.82
N LEU A 295 6.08 6.59 -27.13
CA LEU A 295 7.12 6.44 -26.10
C LEU A 295 7.37 7.73 -25.32
N GLU A 296 7.15 8.91 -25.93
CA GLU A 296 7.15 10.18 -25.19
C GLU A 296 6.07 10.18 -24.09
N ASP A 297 4.82 9.85 -24.44
CA ASP A 297 3.71 9.76 -23.50
C ASP A 297 3.99 8.71 -22.39
N VAL A 298 4.48 7.51 -22.76
CA VAL A 298 4.86 6.46 -21.81
C VAL A 298 5.90 6.95 -20.81
N ARG A 299 6.95 7.64 -21.28
CA ARG A 299 8.01 8.15 -20.40
C ARG A 299 7.48 9.22 -19.46
N VAL A 300 6.60 10.10 -19.94
CA VAL A 300 5.95 11.12 -19.12
C VAL A 300 5.11 10.47 -18.02
N ASP A 301 4.29 9.48 -18.35
CA ASP A 301 3.43 8.79 -17.38
C ASP A 301 4.24 8.05 -16.32
N LEU A 302 5.29 7.32 -16.71
CA LEU A 302 6.17 6.61 -15.79
C LEU A 302 6.88 7.57 -14.82
N VAL A 303 7.44 8.66 -15.34
CA VAL A 303 8.11 9.69 -14.51
C VAL A 303 7.12 10.37 -13.58
N ARG A 304 5.88 10.62 -14.04
CA ARG A 304 4.83 11.22 -13.20
C ARG A 304 4.40 10.30 -12.07
N GLN A 305 4.20 9.01 -12.34
CA GLN A 305 3.89 8.04 -11.29
C GLN A 305 5.00 7.97 -10.24
N TRP A 306 6.26 8.02 -10.68
CA TRP A 306 7.42 8.06 -9.78
C TRP A 306 7.46 9.34 -8.94
N LEU A 307 7.36 10.53 -9.56
CA LEU A 307 7.36 11.82 -8.87
C LEU A 307 6.16 12.02 -7.94
N ALA A 308 5.04 11.38 -8.23
CA ALA A 308 3.83 11.47 -7.41
C ALA A 308 3.98 10.80 -6.04
N HIS A 309 4.91 9.85 -5.89
CA HIS A 309 5.09 9.08 -4.67
C HIS A 309 5.81 9.91 -3.57
N PRO A 310 5.33 9.93 -2.31
CA PRO A 310 5.93 10.78 -1.28
C PRO A 310 7.38 10.42 -0.92
N ALA A 311 7.78 9.14 -1.04
CA ALA A 311 9.19 8.75 -0.88
C ALA A 311 10.10 9.35 -1.96
N THR A 312 9.57 9.56 -3.18
CA THR A 312 10.30 10.23 -4.26
C THR A 312 10.41 11.72 -3.98
N ALA A 313 9.34 12.37 -3.50
CA ALA A 313 9.39 13.77 -3.07
C ALA A 313 10.48 13.98 -2.00
N ALA A 314 10.59 13.04 -1.05
CA ALA A 314 11.65 13.04 -0.06
C ALA A 314 13.06 12.88 -0.68
N LYS A 315 13.23 11.93 -1.62
CA LYS A 315 14.49 11.73 -2.35
C LYS A 315 14.90 12.97 -3.16
N ALA A 316 13.92 13.68 -3.73
CA ALA A 316 14.13 14.89 -4.51
C ALA A 316 14.28 16.16 -3.65
N GLY A 317 14.02 16.08 -2.33
CA GLY A 317 13.99 17.24 -1.46
C GLY A 317 12.85 18.22 -1.80
N PHE A 318 11.73 17.73 -2.32
CA PHE A 318 10.58 18.56 -2.73
C PHE A 318 9.48 18.56 -1.67
N ASP A 319 9.30 19.67 -0.98
CA ASP A 319 8.33 19.87 0.10
C ASP A 319 7.26 20.94 -0.20
N GLY A 320 7.16 21.37 -1.46
CA GLY A 320 6.22 22.41 -1.89
C GLY A 320 4.73 22.09 -1.66
N PHE A 321 4.40 20.85 -1.29
CA PHE A 321 3.05 20.46 -0.85
C PHE A 321 2.69 20.98 0.57
N ALA A 322 3.65 21.48 1.34
CA ALA A 322 3.50 21.91 2.73
C ALA A 322 3.19 23.41 2.92
N THR A 323 2.61 24.06 1.90
CA THR A 323 2.28 25.50 1.93
C THR A 323 0.78 25.83 2.03
N GLY A 324 -0.09 24.80 2.01
CA GLY A 324 -1.54 24.96 2.12
C GLY A 324 -1.97 24.93 3.58
N GLY A 325 -1.98 23.74 4.18
CA GLY A 325 -2.24 23.54 5.60
C GLY A 325 -3.68 23.80 6.03
N THR A 326 -3.97 23.47 7.29
CA THR A 326 -5.32 23.51 7.86
C THR A 326 -5.54 24.68 8.83
N VAL A 327 -4.49 25.46 9.09
CA VAL A 327 -4.51 26.59 10.06
C VAL A 327 -4.33 27.91 9.31
N LEU A 328 -5.16 28.90 9.66
CA LEU A 328 -5.08 30.25 9.11
C LEU A 328 -4.24 31.19 10.01
N PRO A 329 -3.48 32.14 9.42
CA PRO A 329 -3.23 32.29 7.98
C PRO A 329 -2.40 31.12 7.44
N LEU A 330 -2.62 30.76 6.16
CA LEU A 330 -1.83 29.72 5.50
C LEU A 330 -0.34 30.10 5.57
N ARG A 331 0.50 29.11 5.83
CA ARG A 331 1.93 29.31 6.05
C ARG A 331 2.69 28.92 4.79
N GLY A 332 3.31 29.90 4.14
CA GLY A 332 4.28 29.67 3.08
C GLY A 332 5.71 29.58 3.61
N PHE A 333 6.68 29.58 2.68
CA PHE A 333 8.10 29.66 2.99
C PHE A 333 8.47 31.03 3.58
N GLY A 334 9.22 31.03 4.68
CA GLY A 334 9.78 32.23 5.30
C GLY A 334 11.18 32.53 4.78
N GLU A 335 12.02 31.51 4.72
CA GLU A 335 13.37 31.57 4.16
C GLU A 335 13.34 31.35 2.64
N LEU A 336 13.61 32.40 1.86
CA LEU A 336 13.60 32.37 0.38
C LEU A 336 15.01 32.34 -0.23
N GLY A 337 16.04 32.24 0.60
CA GLY A 337 17.43 32.18 0.15
C GLY A 337 17.74 30.85 -0.54
N SER A 338 18.65 30.88 -1.53
CA SER A 338 19.17 29.64 -2.09
C SER A 338 19.97 28.88 -1.04
N GLY A 339 19.69 27.59 -0.86
CA GLY A 339 20.36 26.74 0.13
C GLY A 339 19.97 27.04 1.58
N THR A 340 18.98 27.90 1.83
CA THR A 340 18.37 28.08 3.15
C THR A 340 17.12 27.22 3.26
N ARG A 341 16.84 26.77 4.49
CA ARG A 341 15.64 26.02 4.84
C ARG A 341 14.95 26.68 6.02
N ASP A 342 13.63 26.68 6.04
CA ASP A 342 12.87 26.97 7.21
C ASP A 342 13.08 25.89 8.29
N ALA A 343 12.88 26.27 9.55
CA ALA A 343 13.05 25.35 10.69
C ALA A 343 12.07 24.16 10.70
N TRP A 344 10.96 24.28 9.96
CA TRP A 344 9.94 23.23 9.85
C TRP A 344 10.26 22.19 8.76
N GLU A 345 11.14 22.52 7.83
CA GLU A 345 11.50 21.62 6.73
C GLU A 345 12.27 20.40 7.25
N PRO A 346 12.00 19.19 6.71
CA PRO A 346 12.78 18.00 6.98
C PRO A 346 14.29 18.21 6.79
N ALA A 347 15.10 17.43 7.51
CA ALA A 347 16.53 17.40 7.25
C ALA A 347 16.80 16.85 5.83
N GLY A 348 17.85 17.35 5.16
CA GLY A 348 18.19 16.90 3.82
C GLY A 348 17.37 17.52 2.68
N VAL A 349 16.39 18.39 2.96
CA VAL A 349 15.80 19.25 1.93
C VAL A 349 16.89 20.14 1.33
N ASN A 350 16.98 20.18 -0.01
CA ASN A 350 18.02 20.86 -0.78
C ASN A 350 19.49 20.40 -0.53
N ALA A 351 19.70 19.21 0.05
CA ALA A 351 21.04 18.69 0.37
C ALA A 351 21.76 17.97 -0.77
#